data_AF-A0A348W966-F1
#
_entry.id   AF-A0A348W966-F1
#
_cell.length_a   1.000
_cell.length_b   1.000
_cell.length_c   1.000
_cell.angle_alpha   90.00
_cell.angle_beta   90.00
_cell.angle_gamma   90.00
#
_symmetry.space_group_name_H-M   'P 1'
#
loop_
_entity.id
_entity.type
_entity.pdbx_description
1 polymer ?
#
loop_
_entity_poly.entity_id
_entity_poly.type
_entity_poly.pdbx_seq_one_letter_code
_entity_poly.pdbx_strand_id
1 'polypeptide(L)'
;EVMGMDLRGMPLSALIQLGSRDALQADLVRLFEEPAILRMRLRSGARLSGAMLLLPLRSDLGDVSRALGILRTRGPVGGGVNRFGITSSSVQRIGQPQGLPPAYPLPTASPTASPTAHPAPQPGFAERQLDFLTPGPDAPRHPSERPYLRLVR
;
A
#
# COMPACT_ATOMS: atom_id res chain seq x y z
N GLU A 1 -26.21 3.06 2.13
CA GLU A 1 -25.24 2.09 2.70
C GLU A 1 -25.30 0.77 1.96
N VAL A 2 -24.21 0.00 1.89
CA VAL A 2 -24.10 -1.25 1.12
C VAL A 2 -24.96 -2.41 1.68
N MET A 3 -25.19 -2.40 2.99
CA MET A 3 -25.95 -3.44 3.70
C MET A 3 -27.29 -2.93 4.23
N GLY A 4 -27.62 -1.64 4.01
CA GLY A 4 -28.85 -1.02 4.51
C GLY A 4 -28.97 -0.97 6.05
N MET A 5 -27.89 -1.22 6.78
CA MET A 5 -27.85 -1.24 8.25
C MET A 5 -26.45 -0.92 8.78
N ASP A 6 -26.39 -0.58 10.06
CA ASP A 6 -25.15 -0.44 10.82
C ASP A 6 -24.41 -1.79 10.93
N LEU A 7 -23.12 -1.77 10.65
CA LEU A 7 -22.25 -2.95 10.64
C LEU A 7 -21.36 -3.06 11.88
N ARG A 8 -21.48 -2.11 12.82
CA ARG A 8 -20.71 -2.15 14.07
C ARG A 8 -21.04 -3.41 14.88
N GLY A 9 -19.99 -4.05 15.41
CA GLY A 9 -20.12 -5.30 16.16
C GLY A 9 -20.33 -6.56 15.31
N MET A 10 -20.55 -6.42 14.00
CA MET A 10 -20.65 -7.56 13.09
C MET A 10 -19.25 -8.02 12.63
N PRO A 11 -19.03 -9.33 12.46
CA PRO A 11 -17.79 -9.83 11.89
C PRO A 11 -17.69 -9.43 10.41
N LEU A 12 -16.46 -9.20 9.92
CA LEU A 12 -16.20 -8.87 8.52
C LEU A 12 -16.78 -9.92 7.55
N SER A 13 -16.83 -11.18 7.97
CA SER A 13 -17.42 -12.30 7.22
C SER A 13 -18.93 -12.16 6.97
N ALA A 14 -19.62 -11.26 7.66
CA ALA A 14 -21.03 -10.92 7.38
C ALA A 14 -21.20 -10.27 6.00
N LEU A 15 -20.17 -9.56 5.50
CA LEU A 15 -20.16 -8.96 4.17
C LEU A 15 -19.87 -9.98 3.07
N ILE A 16 -19.41 -11.18 3.42
CA ILE A 16 -18.90 -12.18 2.48
C ILE A 16 -19.87 -13.37 2.35
N GLN A 17 -20.06 -13.84 1.11
CA GLN A 17 -20.86 -15.03 0.81
C GLN A 17 -20.23 -16.27 1.45
N LEU A 18 -21.06 -17.27 1.80
CA LEU A 18 -20.63 -18.46 2.53
C LEU A 18 -19.46 -19.17 1.84
N GLY A 19 -19.53 -19.36 0.52
CA GLY A 19 -18.49 -20.04 -0.27
C GLY A 19 -17.15 -19.32 -0.39
N SER A 20 -17.01 -18.09 0.13
CA SER A 20 -15.73 -17.36 0.16
C SER A 20 -15.21 -17.11 1.58
N ARG A 21 -15.86 -17.66 2.61
CA ARG A 21 -15.46 -17.42 4.01
C ARG A 21 -14.14 -18.10 4.38
N ASP A 22 -13.89 -19.30 3.87
CA ASP A 22 -12.64 -20.02 4.13
C ASP A 22 -11.45 -19.27 3.52
N ALA A 23 -11.61 -18.75 2.30
CA ALA A 23 -10.61 -17.92 1.65
C ALA A 23 -10.38 -16.61 2.43
N LEU A 24 -11.44 -15.94 2.88
CA LEU A 24 -11.32 -14.76 3.75
C LEU A 24 -10.54 -15.09 5.03
N GLN A 25 -10.86 -16.20 5.69
CA GLN A 25 -10.22 -16.58 6.95
C GLN A 25 -8.72 -16.82 6.73
N ALA A 26 -8.34 -17.57 5.69
CA ALA A 26 -6.93 -17.81 5.37
C ALA A 26 -6.18 -16.50 5.03
N ASP A 27 -6.84 -15.55 4.35
CA ASP A 27 -6.27 -14.23 4.05
C ASP A 27 -6.10 -13.37 5.31
N LEU A 28 -7.08 -13.41 6.24
CA LEU A 28 -7.01 -12.68 7.50
C LEU A 28 -5.94 -13.24 8.44
N VAL A 29 -5.78 -14.56 8.53
CA VAL A 29 -4.70 -15.19 9.29
C VAL A 29 -3.36 -14.66 8.79
N ARG A 30 -3.13 -14.66 7.48
CA ARG A 30 -1.90 -14.11 6.89
C ARG A 30 -1.72 -12.61 7.18
N LEU A 31 -2.79 -11.81 7.13
CA LEU A 31 -2.71 -10.38 7.44
C LEU A 31 -2.23 -10.11 8.88
N PHE A 32 -2.63 -10.93 9.85
CA PHE A 32 -2.28 -10.76 11.26
C PHE A 32 -0.97 -11.45 11.66
N GLU A 33 -0.75 -12.70 11.25
CA GLU A 33 0.45 -13.50 11.58
C GLU A 33 1.69 -13.02 10.83
N GLU A 34 1.52 -12.60 9.58
CA GLU A 34 2.60 -12.15 8.71
C GLU A 34 2.28 -10.73 8.23
N PRO A 35 2.45 -9.68 9.07
CA PRO A 35 1.90 -8.35 8.85
C PRO A 35 1.87 -7.92 7.38
N ALA A 36 0.70 -8.09 6.74
CA ALA A 36 0.55 -8.02 5.29
C ALA A 36 -0.62 -7.15 4.85
N ILE A 37 -0.42 -6.46 3.74
CA ILE A 37 -1.45 -5.72 3.03
C ILE A 37 -2.34 -6.72 2.28
N LEU A 38 -3.64 -6.73 2.59
CA LEU A 38 -4.62 -7.57 1.92
C LEU A 38 -5.48 -6.73 0.99
N ARG A 39 -5.54 -7.12 -0.29
CA ARG A 39 -6.39 -6.50 -1.31
C ARG A 39 -7.32 -7.55 -1.87
N MET A 40 -8.61 -7.24 -1.97
CA MET A 40 -9.61 -8.16 -2.49
C MET A 40 -10.48 -7.47 -3.55
N ARG A 41 -10.79 -8.22 -4.61
CA ARG A 41 -11.86 -7.88 -5.56
C ARG A 41 -13.11 -8.69 -5.21
N LEU A 42 -14.22 -7.99 -5.15
CA LEU A 42 -15.49 -8.49 -4.63
C LEU A 42 -16.58 -8.36 -5.71
N ARG A 43 -17.52 -9.30 -5.74
CA ARG A 43 -18.75 -9.19 -6.53
C ARG A 43 -19.95 -9.71 -5.77
N SER A 44 -21.09 -9.05 -5.94
CA SER A 44 -22.39 -9.52 -5.47
C SER A 44 -23.34 -9.57 -6.67
N GLY A 45 -23.69 -10.79 -7.07
CA GLY A 45 -24.38 -11.02 -8.35
C GLY A 45 -23.65 -10.40 -9.54
N ALA A 46 -24.40 -10.04 -10.58
CA ALA A 46 -23.86 -9.46 -11.81
C ALA A 46 -23.68 -7.94 -11.77
N ARG A 47 -24.35 -7.25 -10.84
CA ARG A 47 -24.54 -5.79 -10.90
C ARG A 47 -23.69 -5.00 -9.91
N LEU A 48 -23.26 -5.63 -8.81
CA LEU A 48 -22.51 -4.94 -7.77
C LEU A 48 -21.08 -5.47 -7.70
N SER A 49 -20.13 -4.59 -7.92
CA SER A 49 -18.70 -4.87 -7.78
C SER A 49 -18.15 -4.13 -6.57
N GLY A 50 -17.08 -4.66 -5.98
CA GLY A 50 -16.39 -4.03 -4.88
C GLY A 50 -14.89 -4.29 -4.89
N ALA A 51 -14.18 -3.46 -4.14
CA ALA A 51 -12.78 -3.63 -3.82
C ALA A 51 -12.59 -3.35 -2.34
N MET A 52 -11.84 -4.22 -1.66
CA MET A 52 -11.50 -4.05 -0.27
C MET A 52 -9.98 -4.00 -0.10
N LEU A 53 -9.52 -3.09 0.75
CA LEU A 53 -8.14 -2.99 1.21
C LEU A 53 -8.14 -3.13 2.73
N LEU A 54 -7.27 -3.98 3.27
CA LEU A 54 -7.03 -4.13 4.69
C LEU A 54 -5.55 -3.93 4.98
N LEU A 55 -5.25 -3.08 5.96
CA LEU A 55 -3.90 -2.72 6.39
C LEU A 55 -3.74 -3.07 7.87
N PRO A 56 -2.75 -3.89 8.24
CA PRO A 56 -2.51 -4.24 9.63
C PRO A 56 -2.02 -3.01 10.40
N LEU A 57 -2.46 -2.89 11.65
CA LEU A 57 -2.01 -1.86 12.58
C LEU A 57 -1.24 -2.54 13.70
N ARG A 58 -0.08 -1.98 14.02
CA ARG A 58 0.74 -2.42 15.14
C ARG A 58 0.38 -1.64 16.40
N SER A 59 0.20 -2.34 17.53
CA SER A 59 0.08 -1.72 18.84
C SER A 59 1.40 -1.08 19.28
N ASP A 60 1.35 -0.29 20.33
CA ASP A 60 2.50 0.15 21.12
C ASP A 60 3.37 -1.01 21.62
N LEU A 61 2.76 -2.13 22.04
CA LEU A 61 3.43 -3.35 22.49
C LEU A 61 3.99 -4.21 21.34
N GLY A 62 3.78 -3.82 20.09
CA GLY A 62 4.29 -4.55 18.92
C GLY A 62 3.32 -5.56 18.31
N ASP A 63 2.21 -5.88 18.97
CA ASP A 63 1.22 -6.83 18.46
C ASP A 63 0.42 -6.28 17.28
N VAL A 64 0.12 -7.14 16.31
CA VAL A 64 -0.79 -6.84 15.20
C VAL A 64 -2.14 -7.47 15.49
N SER A 65 -3.01 -6.71 16.15
CA SER A 65 -4.34 -7.16 16.60
C SER A 65 -5.50 -6.36 15.99
N ARG A 66 -5.18 -5.34 15.20
CA ARG A 66 -6.15 -4.43 14.57
C ARG A 66 -5.79 -4.23 13.10
N ALA A 67 -6.79 -3.95 12.29
CA ALA A 67 -6.60 -3.62 10.88
C ALA A 67 -7.49 -2.43 10.49
N LEU A 68 -6.97 -1.57 9.62
CA LEU A 68 -7.73 -0.51 8.97
C LEU A 68 -8.25 -1.03 7.64
N GLY A 69 -9.56 -0.89 7.40
CA GLY A 69 -10.22 -1.37 6.19
C GLY A 69 -10.88 -0.25 5.39
N ILE A 70 -10.82 -0.38 4.07
CA ILE A 70 -11.64 0.41 3.14
C ILE A 70 -12.40 -0.55 2.25
N LEU A 71 -13.71 -0.34 2.12
CA LEU A 71 -14.56 -1.03 1.14
C LEU A 71 -15.12 0.00 0.16
N ARG A 72 -14.78 -0.15 -1.12
CA ARG A 72 -15.38 0.60 -2.22
C ARG A 72 -16.33 -0.30 -2.97
N THR A 73 -17.51 0.19 -3.30
CA THR A 73 -18.48 -0.51 -4.17
C THR A 73 -18.81 0.33 -5.41
N ARG A 74 -19.18 -0.34 -6.49
CA ARG A 74 -19.66 0.27 -7.74
C ARG A 74 -20.77 -0.58 -8.33
N GLY A 75 -21.89 0.08 -8.63
CA GLY A 75 -23.11 -0.53 -9.15
C GLY A 75 -24.31 -0.25 -8.25
N PRO A 76 -25.53 -0.58 -8.69
CA PRO A 76 -26.73 -0.40 -7.89
C PRO A 76 -26.69 -1.33 -6.67
N VAL A 77 -26.80 -0.73 -5.49
CA VAL A 77 -26.98 -1.44 -4.23
C VAL A 77 -28.47 -1.76 -4.11
N GLY A 78 -28.83 -3.05 -4.13
CA GLY A 78 -30.23 -3.45 -3.94
C GLY A 78 -30.73 -3.16 -2.53
N GLY A 79 -32.04 -3.21 -2.31
CA GLY A 79 -32.69 -2.93 -1.01
C GLY A 79 -32.51 -4.01 0.07
N GLY A 80 -31.46 -4.83 0.01
CA GLY A 80 -31.21 -5.93 0.95
C GLY A 80 -29.72 -6.13 1.25
N VAL A 81 -29.40 -7.20 1.98
CA VAL A 81 -28.02 -7.51 2.39
C VAL A 81 -27.21 -8.00 1.19
N ASN A 82 -26.31 -7.16 0.67
CA ASN A 82 -25.51 -7.47 -0.52
C ASN A 82 -24.21 -8.22 -0.15
N ARG A 83 -24.28 -9.53 0.09
CA ARG A 83 -23.07 -10.33 0.37
C ARG A 83 -22.20 -10.46 -0.87
N PHE A 84 -20.88 -10.36 -0.70
CA PHE A 84 -19.89 -10.44 -1.77
C PHE A 84 -19.17 -11.77 -1.80
N GLY A 85 -18.99 -12.33 -3.00
CA GLY A 85 -17.99 -13.37 -3.27
C GLY A 85 -16.63 -12.73 -3.53
N ILE A 86 -15.57 -13.43 -3.14
CA ILE A 86 -14.19 -13.00 -3.42
C ILE A 86 -13.82 -13.51 -4.82
N THR A 87 -13.61 -12.60 -5.76
CA THR A 87 -13.19 -12.95 -7.14
C THR A 87 -11.68 -13.10 -7.26
N SER A 88 -10.91 -12.31 -6.50
CA SER A 88 -9.46 -12.42 -6.41
C SER A 88 -8.98 -11.77 -5.13
N SER A 89 -7.96 -12.33 -4.48
CA SER A 89 -7.26 -11.69 -3.38
C SER A 89 -5.74 -11.69 -3.61
N SER A 90 -5.06 -10.72 -3.01
CA SER A 90 -3.60 -10.65 -2.96
C SER A 90 -3.16 -10.22 -1.57
N VAL A 91 -2.21 -10.95 -1.01
CA VAL A 91 -1.59 -10.67 0.28
C VAL A 91 -0.13 -10.31 0.04
N GLN A 92 0.29 -9.14 0.52
CA GLN A 92 1.66 -8.66 0.37
C GLN A 92 2.25 -8.33 1.74
N ARG A 93 3.27 -9.09 2.17
CA ARG A 93 3.96 -8.83 3.44
C ARG A 93 4.63 -7.47 3.43
N ILE A 94 4.55 -6.78 4.56
CA ILE A 94 5.22 -5.50 4.77
C ILE A 94 6.70 -5.76 5.04
N GLY A 95 7.59 -5.02 4.38
CA GLY A 95 9.04 -5.14 4.56
C GLY A 95 9.73 -6.20 3.69
N GLN A 96 8.98 -7.01 2.93
CA GLN A 96 9.58 -7.78 1.84
C GLN A 96 9.77 -6.86 0.63
N PRO A 97 11.01 -6.64 0.15
CA PRO A 97 11.22 -5.97 -1.11
C PRO A 97 10.58 -6.85 -2.19
N GLN A 98 9.46 -6.38 -2.75
CA GLN A 98 8.94 -6.94 -3.98
C GLN A 98 10.05 -6.70 -5.01
N GLY A 99 10.60 -7.79 -5.55
CA GLY A 99 11.82 -7.78 -6.35
C GLY A 99 11.88 -6.52 -7.18
N LEU A 100 12.95 -5.73 -7.02
CA LEU A 100 13.09 -4.46 -7.74
C LEU A 100 12.70 -4.74 -9.19
N PRO A 101 11.79 -3.95 -9.80
CA PRO A 101 11.64 -4.03 -11.25
C PRO A 101 13.06 -3.99 -11.83
N PRO A 102 13.39 -4.86 -12.83
CA PRO A 102 14.74 -4.94 -13.35
C PRO A 102 15.23 -3.52 -13.54
N ALA A 103 16.32 -3.18 -12.83
CA ALA A 103 16.82 -1.82 -12.80
C ALA A 103 16.82 -1.33 -14.24
N TYR A 104 16.06 -0.27 -14.52
CA TYR A 104 16.17 0.37 -15.81
C TYR A 104 17.68 0.62 -15.98
N PRO A 105 18.34 0.06 -17.02
CA PRO A 105 19.76 0.21 -17.14
C PRO A 105 20.03 1.70 -17.11
N LEU A 106 20.69 2.17 -16.05
CA LEU A 106 21.17 3.54 -16.01
C LEU A 106 22.07 3.66 -17.23
N PRO A 107 21.87 4.67 -18.10
CA PRO A 107 22.79 4.91 -19.18
C PRO A 107 24.17 5.00 -18.55
N THR A 108 25.01 3.99 -18.81
CA THR A 108 26.38 3.99 -18.36
C THR A 108 27.03 5.08 -19.19
N ALA A 109 27.17 6.27 -18.61
CA ALA A 109 27.87 7.36 -19.26
C ALA A 109 29.26 6.83 -19.59
N SER A 110 29.51 6.57 -20.87
CA SER A 110 30.83 6.23 -21.35
C SER A 110 31.71 7.45 -21.07
N PRO A 111 32.88 7.30 -20.44
CA PRO A 111 33.79 8.41 -20.22
C PRO A 111 34.48 8.71 -21.55
N THR A 112 33.75 9.27 -22.51
CA THR A 112 34.32 9.91 -23.70
C THR A 112 33.34 10.97 -24.17
N ALA A 113 33.38 12.12 -23.50
CA ALA A 113 32.89 13.36 -24.08
C ALA A 113 33.93 14.44 -23.78
N SER A 114 34.62 14.87 -24.83
CA SER A 114 35.46 16.06 -24.83
C SER A 114 34.63 17.29 -24.41
N PRO A 115 35.25 18.30 -23.77
CA PRO A 115 34.52 19.41 -23.17
C PRO A 115 33.96 20.31 -24.27
N THR A 116 32.65 20.21 -24.54
CA THR A 116 31.96 21.18 -25.41
C THR A 116 31.27 22.21 -24.53
N ALA A 117 31.51 23.46 -24.88
CA ALA A 117 31.21 24.70 -24.17
C ALA A 117 29.84 24.76 -23.47
N HIS A 118 29.88 25.32 -22.26
CA HIS A 118 28.72 25.72 -21.46
C HIS A 118 27.93 26.81 -22.18
N PRO A 119 26.61 26.66 -22.44
CA PRO A 119 25.78 27.80 -22.80
C PRO A 119 25.64 28.72 -21.58
N ALA A 120 25.78 30.03 -21.80
CA ALA A 120 25.76 31.04 -20.75
C ALA A 120 24.45 31.00 -19.92
N PRO A 121 24.53 31.18 -18.59
CA PRO A 121 23.36 31.12 -17.71
C PRO A 121 22.42 32.31 -17.96
N GLN A 122 21.16 32.03 -18.30
CA GLN A 122 20.09 33.04 -18.31
C GLN A 122 19.58 33.27 -16.88
N PRO A 123 19.46 34.53 -16.41
CA PRO A 123 19.01 34.82 -15.05
C PRO A 123 17.48 34.78 -14.99
N GLY A 124 16.93 33.65 -14.54
CA GLY A 124 15.50 33.55 -14.23
C GLY A 124 15.14 32.12 -13.85
N PHE A 125 14.99 31.87 -12.54
CA PHE A 125 14.57 30.59 -11.95
C PHE A 125 15.56 29.41 -12.10
N ALA A 126 16.80 29.59 -11.64
CA ALA A 126 17.68 28.47 -11.31
C ALA A 126 17.84 28.38 -9.79
N GLU A 127 16.94 27.65 -9.14
CA GLU A 127 17.25 27.13 -7.81
C GLU A 127 18.40 26.14 -7.96
N ARG A 128 19.46 26.30 -7.16
CA ARG A 128 20.63 25.43 -7.22
C ARG A 128 20.19 24.01 -6.87
N GLN A 129 20.28 23.08 -7.82
CA GLN A 129 20.09 21.65 -7.55
C GLN A 129 21.07 21.25 -6.44
N LEU A 130 20.55 20.97 -5.25
CA LEU A 130 21.35 20.47 -4.14
C LEU A 130 21.60 18.98 -4.39
N ASP A 131 22.87 18.60 -4.41
CA ASP A 131 23.25 17.19 -4.43
C ASP A 131 22.76 16.50 -3.15
N PHE A 132 22.33 15.25 -3.30
CA PHE A 132 22.04 14.40 -2.15
C PHE A 132 23.34 14.18 -1.36
N LEU A 133 23.51 14.95 -0.29
CA LEU A 133 24.65 14.80 0.62
C LEU A 133 24.60 13.40 1.25
N THR A 134 25.61 12.60 0.93
CA THR A 134 25.90 11.37 1.68
C THR A 134 26.23 11.81 3.12
N PRO A 135 25.61 11.21 4.15
CA PRO A 135 25.77 11.68 5.52
C PRO A 135 27.26 11.66 5.93
N GLY A 136 27.73 12.79 6.45
CA GLY A 136 29.04 12.88 7.08
C GLY A 136 29.13 12.04 8.36
N PRO A 137 30.34 11.75 8.85
CA PRO A 137 30.55 10.86 10.00
C PRO A 137 29.85 11.31 11.29
N ASP A 138 29.52 12.61 11.42
CA ASP A 138 28.83 13.21 12.57
C ASP A 138 27.30 13.37 12.42
N ALA A 139 26.70 12.80 11.36
CA ALA A 139 25.24 12.78 11.27
C ALA A 139 24.66 12.02 12.49
N PRO A 140 23.68 12.59 13.23
CA PRO A 140 23.12 11.94 14.41
C PRO A 140 22.53 10.58 14.01
N ARG A 141 23.25 9.52 14.34
CA ARG A 141 22.80 8.14 14.20
C ARG A 141 21.78 7.90 15.29
N HIS A 142 20.51 8.23 15.04
CA HIS A 142 19.46 7.88 15.96
C HIS A 142 19.25 6.35 15.92
N PRO A 143 19.48 5.63 17.03
CA PRO A 143 19.18 4.21 17.11
C PRO A 143 17.68 4.09 17.37
N SER A 144 16.86 4.11 16.32
CA SER A 144 15.44 3.81 16.48
C SER A 144 14.97 2.78 15.46
N GLU A 145 14.36 1.71 15.96
CA GLU A 145 13.70 0.62 15.21
C GLU A 145 12.40 1.04 14.51
N ARG A 146 12.10 2.35 14.44
CA ARG A 146 10.84 2.86 13.88
C ARG A 146 11.10 3.65 12.60
N PRO A 147 10.48 3.30 11.46
CA PRO A 147 10.57 4.12 10.26
C PRO A 147 9.82 5.44 10.50
N TYR A 148 10.50 6.57 10.33
CA TYR A 148 9.91 7.89 10.38
C TYR A 148 9.91 8.55 9.00
N LEU A 149 8.86 9.31 8.73
CA LEU A 149 8.65 10.04 7.48
C LEU A 149 9.49 11.33 7.55
N ARG A 150 10.45 11.50 6.64
CA ARG A 150 11.25 12.74 6.57
C ARG A 150 10.59 13.73 5.62
N LEU A 151 10.41 14.96 6.10
CA LEU A 151 10.06 16.08 5.25
C LEU A 151 11.33 16.49 4.50
N VAL A 152 11.29 16.43 3.17
CA VAL A 152 12.30 17.03 2.31
C VAL A 152 11.78 18.41 1.94
N ARG A 153 12.57 19.45 2.23
CA ARG A 153 12.26 20.82 1.88
C ARG A 153 12.92 21.16 0.56
#